data_AF-D9PLK5-F1
#
_entry.id   AF-D9PLK5-F1
#
_cell.length_a   1.000
_cell.length_b   1.000
_cell.length_c   1.000
_cell.angle_alpha   90.00
_cell.angle_beta   90.00
_cell.angle_gamma   90.00
#
_symmetry.space_group_name_H-M   'P 1'
#
loop_
_entity.id
_entity.type
_entity.pdbx_description
1 polymer ?
#
loop_
_entity_poly.entity_id
_entity_poly.type
_entity_poly.pdbx_seq_one_letter_code
_entity_poly.pdbx_strand_id
1 'polypeptide(L)'
;MWLLQHSRATRRMHTRGTAMNVKRILTAVLCSSSLIASAASPARPTAAEAERELTATYFHWFPEMATYYSVAPAVAGPGSNTRLSPRTQADEVAKRAAFKRVLNRFGEVDMTGLSQSEQVFHAALEATLRGSLAPAEVVEYGTVFSAWGMWFMPYAVSQLGGPQDLVTKLLDSQQPVRNAADAADYLTRLEAYARTVDETIAKIEHDRRLGVVPPGFIIDKAIATLAPPGDGDPAQHPLVVALATKAREAGLPQPDAWTKRASALVANGVLPANARLAAKLRSMRAGASDEPGIWRLPQGDALYQAMILHMTDTRMSPREIHDLGLAEVARILGEMDTILRAEGYTEGSVGQRMETL
;
A
#
# COMPACT_ATOMS: atom_id res chain seq x y z
N MET A 1 0.01 -16.14 -56.10
CA MET A 1 0.85 -15.25 -56.93
C MET A 1 1.70 -14.44 -55.96
N TRP A 2 2.94 -14.75 -55.59
CA TRP A 2 4.05 -15.62 -56.04
C TRP A 2 4.98 -15.69 -54.77
N LEU A 3 5.28 -16.85 -54.16
CA LEU A 3 6.50 -17.71 -54.33
C LEU A 3 7.80 -17.02 -53.80
N LEU A 4 8.76 -17.59 -53.05
CA LEU A 4 9.30 -18.96 -52.78
C LEU A 4 10.25 -18.91 -51.55
N GLN A 5 10.20 -19.87 -50.60
CA GLN A 5 11.10 -21.04 -50.42
C GLN A 5 12.61 -20.80 -50.32
N HIS A 6 13.24 -21.32 -49.24
CA HIS A 6 14.48 -22.13 -49.16
C HIS A 6 14.44 -22.81 -47.76
N SER A 7 14.85 -24.05 -47.45
CA SER A 7 15.19 -25.30 -48.12
C SER A 7 15.28 -26.36 -46.99
N ARG A 8 14.80 -27.59 -47.22
CA ARG A 8 15.00 -28.77 -46.33
C ARG A 8 16.29 -29.49 -46.74
N ALA A 9 16.95 -30.17 -45.79
CA ALA A 9 17.20 -31.63 -45.82
C ALA A 9 18.45 -32.08 -45.01
N THR A 10 18.18 -32.75 -43.89
CA THR A 10 18.70 -34.06 -43.44
C THR A 10 20.12 -34.53 -43.82
N ARG A 11 20.87 -34.97 -42.79
CA ARG A 11 21.51 -36.30 -42.81
C ARG A 11 21.72 -36.89 -41.40
N ARG A 12 21.32 -38.16 -41.26
CA ARG A 12 21.55 -39.10 -40.14
C ARG A 12 22.99 -39.60 -40.10
N MET A 13 23.46 -40.01 -38.92
CA MET A 13 24.10 -41.30 -38.57
C MET A 13 24.27 -41.32 -37.03
N HIS A 14 23.66 -42.26 -36.28
CA HIS A 14 24.22 -43.55 -35.82
C HIS A 14 25.53 -43.35 -35.02
N THR A 15 25.76 -43.86 -33.80
CA THR A 15 25.34 -45.13 -33.17
C THR A 15 25.92 -45.23 -31.75
N ARG A 16 25.31 -46.08 -30.91
CA ARG A 16 25.87 -46.81 -29.72
C ARG A 16 26.19 -45.93 -28.48
N GLY A 17 25.70 -46.20 -27.27
CA GLY A 17 25.15 -47.41 -26.67
C GLY A 17 26.09 -47.92 -25.60
N THR A 18 25.75 -47.72 -24.31
CA THR A 18 26.15 -48.65 -23.23
C THR A 18 25.21 -48.50 -22.04
N ALA A 19 24.26 -49.43 -21.95
CA ALA A 19 23.66 -49.85 -20.69
C ALA A 19 24.50 -51.01 -20.16
N MET A 20 24.92 -50.94 -18.90
CA MET A 20 25.49 -52.01 -18.07
C MET A 20 25.91 -51.37 -16.74
N ASN A 21 25.85 -51.97 -15.56
CA ASN A 21 25.43 -53.31 -15.18
C ASN A 21 25.13 -53.29 -13.68
N VAL A 22 24.03 -53.91 -13.30
CA VAL A 22 23.70 -54.27 -11.92
C VAL A 22 24.61 -55.43 -11.52
N LYS A 23 25.37 -55.30 -10.41
CA LYS A 23 25.61 -56.40 -9.43
C LYS A 23 26.55 -55.98 -8.28
N ARG A 24 25.98 -56.12 -7.07
CA ARG A 24 26.56 -56.74 -5.87
C ARG A 24 27.79 -56.09 -5.22
N ILE A 25 27.54 -55.35 -4.14
CA ILE A 25 28.30 -55.53 -2.90
C ILE A 25 27.28 -55.77 -1.78
N LEU A 26 27.28 -57.00 -1.27
CA LEU A 26 26.55 -57.42 -0.08
C LEU A 26 27.54 -57.36 1.10
N THR A 27 27.00 -57.08 2.30
CA THR A 27 27.59 -57.33 3.63
C THR A 27 28.55 -56.28 4.21
N ALA A 28 27.98 -55.37 5.02
CA ALA A 28 28.45 -55.14 6.39
C ALA A 28 27.34 -54.43 7.17
N VAL A 29 26.63 -55.21 8.00
CA VAL A 29 25.76 -54.70 9.06
C VAL A 29 26.67 -54.01 10.07
N LEU A 30 26.55 -52.69 10.17
CA LEU A 30 26.94 -51.93 11.34
C LEU A 30 25.69 -51.17 11.79
N CYS A 31 25.16 -51.60 12.93
CA CYS A 31 24.15 -50.89 13.71
C CYS A 31 24.58 -49.43 13.89
N SER A 32 24.15 -48.58 12.97
CA SER A 32 24.06 -47.15 13.18
C SER A 32 22.59 -46.92 13.49
N SER A 33 22.25 -46.94 14.77
CA SER A 33 20.99 -46.41 15.25
C SER A 33 21.00 -44.94 14.90
N SER A 34 20.55 -44.61 13.68
CA SER A 34 20.28 -43.25 13.28
C SER A 34 19.17 -42.77 14.21
N LEU A 35 19.57 -42.08 15.27
CA LEU A 35 18.74 -41.06 15.91
C LEU A 35 18.40 -40.07 14.80
N ILE A 36 17.33 -40.37 14.06
CA ILE A 36 16.53 -39.33 13.44
C ILE A 36 15.99 -38.58 14.66
N ALA A 37 16.72 -37.56 15.08
CA ALA A 37 16.16 -36.54 15.94
C ALA A 37 14.90 -36.08 15.19
N SER A 38 13.74 -36.49 15.70
CA SER A 38 12.47 -35.89 15.32
C SER A 38 12.65 -34.42 15.63
N ALA A 39 12.98 -33.63 14.61
CA ALA A 39 12.90 -32.19 14.72
C ALA A 39 11.43 -31.95 15.05
N ALA A 40 11.15 -31.66 16.33
CA ALA A 40 9.81 -31.35 16.77
C ALA A 40 9.28 -30.30 15.80
N SER A 41 8.14 -30.60 15.16
CA SER A 41 7.47 -29.60 14.32
C SER A 41 7.37 -28.31 15.13
N PRO A 42 7.73 -27.15 14.55
CA PRO A 42 7.67 -25.91 15.29
C PRO A 42 6.28 -25.77 15.92
N ALA A 43 6.24 -25.40 17.19
CA ALA A 43 4.98 -25.21 17.90
C ALA A 43 4.09 -24.23 17.11
N ARG A 44 2.79 -24.52 17.01
CA ARG A 44 1.82 -23.62 16.39
C ARG A 44 1.81 -22.29 17.15
N PRO A 45 1.70 -21.15 16.46
CA PRO A 45 1.58 -19.87 17.13
C PRO A 45 0.26 -19.79 17.89
N THR A 46 0.27 -19.11 19.03
CA THR A 46 -0.95 -18.62 19.69
C THR A 46 -1.52 -17.43 18.90
N ALA A 47 -2.83 -17.14 19.08
CA ALA A 47 -3.46 -15.96 18.47
C ALA A 47 -2.70 -14.67 18.79
N ALA A 48 -2.37 -14.47 20.07
CA ALA A 48 -1.62 -13.30 20.53
C ALA A 48 -0.21 -13.20 19.93
N GLU A 49 0.46 -14.31 19.60
CA GLU A 49 1.74 -14.29 18.89
C GLU A 49 1.58 -13.86 17.43
N ALA A 50 0.58 -14.38 16.73
CA ALA A 50 0.29 -14.00 15.35
C ALA A 50 -0.09 -12.50 15.26
N GLU A 51 -0.92 -12.00 16.19
CA GLU A 51 -1.32 -10.59 16.28
C GLU A 51 -0.15 -9.66 16.59
N ARG A 52 0.77 -10.06 17.47
CA ARG A 52 2.01 -9.32 17.73
C ARG A 52 2.91 -9.29 16.51
N GLU A 53 3.04 -10.41 15.78
CA GLU A 53 3.82 -10.48 14.56
C GLU A 53 3.24 -9.58 13.46
N LEU A 54 1.90 -9.53 13.33
CA LEU A 54 1.21 -8.59 12.46
C LEU A 54 1.53 -7.14 12.84
N THR A 55 1.39 -6.80 14.12
CA THR A 55 1.63 -5.45 14.64
C THR A 55 3.07 -5.00 14.34
N ALA A 56 4.06 -5.83 14.67
CA ALA A 56 5.46 -5.54 14.42
C ALA A 56 5.75 -5.42 12.91
N THR A 57 5.19 -6.31 12.10
CA THR A 57 5.35 -6.26 10.63
C THR A 57 4.74 -4.99 10.05
N TYR A 58 3.55 -4.60 10.50
CA TYR A 58 2.87 -3.41 10.03
C TYR A 58 3.67 -2.14 10.33
N PHE A 59 4.09 -1.92 11.58
CA PHE A 59 4.85 -0.72 11.93
C PHE A 59 6.30 -0.73 11.42
N HIS A 60 6.86 -1.91 11.14
CA HIS A 60 8.15 -1.99 10.44
C HIS A 60 8.07 -1.37 9.03
N TRP A 61 7.02 -1.68 8.28
CA TRP A 61 6.81 -1.20 6.91
C TRP A 61 6.17 0.18 6.85
N PHE A 62 5.37 0.54 7.85
CA PHE A 62 4.63 1.80 7.94
C PHE A 62 4.94 2.54 9.25
N PRO A 63 6.20 2.95 9.49
CA PRO A 63 6.58 3.66 10.72
C PRO A 63 5.80 4.96 10.91
N GLU A 64 5.39 5.62 9.83
CA GLU A 64 4.50 6.80 9.88
C GLU A 64 3.21 6.52 10.67
N MET A 65 2.67 5.29 10.59
CA MET A 65 1.42 4.92 11.25
C MET A 65 1.57 4.69 12.74
N ALA A 66 2.75 4.28 13.18
CA ALA A 66 3.04 4.24 14.61
C ALA A 66 2.95 5.65 15.21
N THR A 67 3.49 6.65 14.52
CA THR A 67 3.37 8.06 14.96
C THR A 67 1.93 8.56 14.84
N TYR A 68 1.25 8.29 13.73
CA TYR A 68 -0.13 8.72 13.50
C TYR A 68 -1.09 8.22 14.60
N TYR A 69 -0.97 6.95 14.99
CA TYR A 69 -1.79 6.36 16.06
C TYR A 69 -1.20 6.54 17.46
N SER A 70 -0.13 7.33 17.62
CA SER A 70 0.54 7.56 18.91
C SER A 70 1.00 6.26 19.61
N VAL A 71 1.43 5.27 18.82
CA VAL A 71 1.93 3.99 19.34
C VAL A 71 3.32 4.17 19.92
N ALA A 72 3.52 3.69 21.15
CA ALA A 72 4.81 3.78 21.83
C ALA A 72 5.91 3.06 21.03
N PRO A 73 7.14 3.62 20.94
CA PRO A 73 8.26 2.97 20.25
C PRO A 73 8.58 1.55 20.74
N ALA A 74 8.30 1.25 22.02
CA ALA A 74 8.46 -0.10 22.57
C ALA A 74 7.53 -1.14 21.91
N VAL A 75 6.40 -0.71 21.33
CA VAL A 75 5.45 -1.56 20.60
C VAL A 75 5.70 -1.47 19.09
N ALA A 76 5.92 -0.27 18.57
CA ALA A 76 6.10 -0.05 17.14
C ALA A 76 7.47 -0.50 16.60
N GLY A 77 8.46 -0.66 17.47
CA GLY A 77 9.83 -0.98 17.11
C GLY A 77 10.70 0.25 16.83
N PRO A 78 12.00 0.03 16.59
CA PRO A 78 12.98 1.10 16.45
C PRO A 78 12.74 1.96 15.20
N GLY A 79 12.98 3.27 15.36
CA GLY A 79 12.86 4.24 14.27
C GLY A 79 11.43 4.57 13.86
N SER A 80 10.43 4.24 14.69
CA SER A 80 9.02 4.52 14.43
C SER A 80 8.71 6.02 14.28
N ASN A 81 9.53 6.91 14.84
CA ASN A 81 9.36 8.37 14.74
C ASN A 81 10.28 9.05 13.72
N THR A 82 11.25 8.33 13.18
CA THR A 82 12.33 8.90 12.36
C THR A 82 12.36 8.35 10.93
N ARG A 83 11.85 7.14 10.72
CA ARG A 83 11.81 6.51 9.38
C ARG A 83 10.57 6.94 8.61
N LEU A 84 10.72 6.91 7.29
CA LEU A 84 9.63 6.91 6.32
C LEU A 84 9.55 5.51 5.68
N SER A 85 8.36 5.10 5.27
CA SER A 85 8.14 3.82 4.58
C SER A 85 9.06 3.71 3.35
N PRO A 86 9.71 2.56 3.12
CA PRO A 86 10.48 2.36 1.89
C PRO A 86 9.53 2.14 0.69
N ARG A 87 9.88 2.64 -0.50
CA ARG A 87 8.93 2.73 -1.64
C ARG A 87 9.42 2.16 -2.96
N THR A 88 10.52 1.40 -3.01
CA THR A 88 10.97 0.76 -4.25
C THR A 88 10.13 -0.47 -4.61
N GLN A 89 10.26 -0.98 -5.84
CA GLN A 89 9.65 -2.26 -6.22
C GLN A 89 10.18 -3.43 -5.37
N ALA A 90 11.48 -3.43 -5.03
CA ALA A 90 12.07 -4.46 -4.20
C ALA A 90 11.45 -4.46 -2.78
N ASP A 91 11.20 -3.26 -2.25
CA ASP A 91 10.51 -3.09 -0.97
C ASP A 91 9.08 -3.61 -1.03
N GLU A 92 8.35 -3.33 -2.11
CA GLU A 92 6.99 -3.87 -2.29
C GLU A 92 6.98 -5.41 -2.36
N VAL A 93 7.93 -6.02 -3.07
CA VAL A 93 8.06 -7.49 -3.11
C VAL A 93 8.37 -8.06 -1.72
N ALA A 94 9.32 -7.45 -1.00
CA ALA A 94 9.68 -7.87 0.35
C ALA A 94 8.52 -7.69 1.34
N LYS A 95 7.77 -6.59 1.23
CA LYS A 95 6.58 -6.30 2.03
C LYS A 95 5.47 -7.31 1.79
N ARG A 96 5.13 -7.58 0.52
CA ARG A 96 4.15 -8.62 0.15
C ARG A 96 4.53 -9.97 0.74
N ALA A 97 5.80 -10.36 0.62
CA ALA A 97 6.31 -11.61 1.17
C ALA A 97 6.22 -11.64 2.71
N ALA A 98 6.49 -10.53 3.39
CA ALA A 98 6.37 -10.42 4.85
C ALA A 98 4.91 -10.60 5.31
N PHE A 99 3.97 -9.87 4.72
CA PHE A 99 2.56 -10.01 5.08
C PHE A 99 1.97 -11.38 4.70
N LYS A 100 2.45 -12.00 3.61
CA LYS A 100 2.06 -13.38 3.27
C LYS A 100 2.53 -14.39 4.32
N ARG A 101 3.73 -14.21 4.89
CA ARG A 101 4.18 -15.03 6.03
C ARG A 101 3.28 -14.82 7.24
N VAL A 102 2.94 -13.58 7.57
CA VAL A 102 2.01 -13.28 8.68
C VAL A 102 0.64 -13.94 8.43
N LEU A 103 0.07 -13.82 7.24
CA LEU A 103 -1.20 -14.47 6.90
C LEU A 103 -1.14 -16.00 7.09
N ASN A 104 -0.04 -16.64 6.67
CA ASN A 104 0.15 -18.07 6.92
C ASN A 104 0.18 -18.38 8.43
N ARG A 105 0.80 -17.53 9.25
CA ARG A 105 0.82 -17.71 10.71
C ARG A 105 -0.56 -17.60 11.32
N PHE A 106 -1.41 -16.70 10.84
CA PHE A 106 -2.82 -16.63 11.27
C PHE A 106 -3.56 -17.94 10.99
N GLY A 107 -3.33 -18.56 9.82
CA GLY A 107 -3.94 -19.85 9.46
C GLY A 107 -3.39 -21.07 10.23
N GLU A 108 -2.30 -20.92 10.97
CA GLU A 108 -1.70 -21.98 11.80
C GLU A 108 -2.22 -21.96 13.24
N VAL A 109 -2.91 -20.90 13.68
CA VAL A 109 -3.40 -20.74 15.05
C VAL A 109 -4.47 -21.79 15.36
N ASP A 110 -4.30 -22.47 16.49
CA ASP A 110 -5.34 -23.35 17.03
C ASP A 110 -6.40 -22.50 17.74
N MET A 111 -7.59 -22.47 17.14
CA MET A 111 -8.72 -21.70 17.66
C MET A 111 -9.43 -22.42 18.82
N THR A 112 -9.07 -23.68 19.12
CA THR A 112 -9.67 -24.43 20.21
C THR A 112 -9.26 -23.84 21.56
N GLY A 113 -10.25 -23.61 22.43
CA GLY A 113 -10.03 -23.02 23.75
C GLY A 113 -10.00 -21.48 23.77
N LEU A 114 -10.02 -20.80 22.63
CA LEU A 114 -10.25 -19.35 22.56
C LEU A 114 -11.71 -19.02 22.86
N SER A 115 -11.95 -17.89 23.52
CA SER A 115 -13.29 -17.33 23.68
C SER A 115 -13.90 -16.95 22.32
N GLN A 116 -15.23 -16.86 22.24
CA GLN A 116 -15.90 -16.42 21.01
C GLN A 116 -15.39 -15.05 20.53
N SER A 117 -15.11 -14.14 21.46
CA SER A 117 -14.58 -12.80 21.14
C SER A 117 -13.20 -12.88 20.50
N GLU A 118 -12.29 -13.69 21.05
CA GLU A 118 -10.95 -13.92 20.47
C GLU A 118 -11.05 -14.60 19.10
N GLN A 119 -11.95 -15.56 18.94
CA GLN A 119 -12.16 -16.22 17.65
C GLN A 119 -12.61 -15.24 16.56
N VAL A 120 -13.58 -14.38 16.88
CA VAL A 120 -14.07 -13.35 15.96
C VAL A 120 -12.98 -12.34 15.63
N PHE A 121 -12.23 -11.88 16.64
CA PHE A 121 -11.15 -10.91 16.44
C PHE A 121 -10.05 -11.46 15.52
N HIS A 122 -9.57 -12.68 15.79
CA HIS A 122 -8.58 -13.36 14.97
C HIS A 122 -9.06 -13.57 13.53
N ALA A 123 -10.29 -14.07 13.36
CA ALA A 123 -10.89 -14.29 12.05
C ALA A 123 -11.05 -12.98 11.25
N ALA A 124 -11.42 -11.88 11.91
CA ALA A 124 -11.53 -10.57 11.28
C ALA A 124 -10.16 -10.04 10.80
N LEU A 125 -9.10 -10.21 11.60
CA LEU A 125 -7.74 -9.85 11.20
C LEU A 125 -7.23 -10.72 10.05
N GLU A 126 -7.48 -12.03 10.09
CA GLU A 126 -7.13 -12.95 9.01
C GLU A 126 -7.85 -12.59 7.71
N ALA A 127 -9.17 -12.33 7.78
CA ALA A 127 -9.97 -11.90 6.63
C ALA A 127 -9.45 -10.58 6.05
N THR A 128 -9.15 -9.60 6.92
CA THR A 128 -8.59 -8.31 6.50
C THR A 128 -7.24 -8.49 5.81
N LEU A 129 -6.32 -9.29 6.38
CA LEU A 129 -5.02 -9.58 5.78
C LEU A 129 -5.15 -10.25 4.41
N ARG A 130 -6.02 -11.26 4.33
CA ARG A 130 -6.29 -12.00 3.10
C ARG A 130 -6.86 -11.09 2.01
N GLY A 131 -7.87 -10.29 2.34
CA GLY A 131 -8.48 -9.33 1.43
C GLY A 131 -7.44 -8.31 0.93
N SER A 132 -6.62 -7.79 1.83
CA SER A 132 -5.58 -6.78 1.50
C SER A 132 -4.49 -7.32 0.58
N LEU A 133 -4.17 -8.61 0.68
CA LEU A 133 -3.19 -9.28 -0.19
C LEU A 133 -3.80 -9.74 -1.52
N ALA A 134 -5.11 -9.99 -1.60
CA ALA A 134 -5.76 -10.55 -2.78
C ALA A 134 -5.48 -9.75 -4.08
N PRO A 135 -5.57 -8.40 -4.11
CA PRO A 135 -5.17 -7.63 -5.30
C PRO A 135 -3.74 -7.90 -5.77
N ALA A 136 -2.80 -8.08 -4.84
CA ALA A 136 -1.39 -8.31 -5.14
C ALA A 136 -1.05 -9.75 -5.54
N GLU A 137 -1.98 -10.69 -5.38
CA GLU A 137 -1.89 -12.02 -5.98
C GLU A 137 -2.35 -12.01 -7.44
N VAL A 138 -3.10 -10.99 -7.85
CA VAL A 138 -3.55 -10.80 -9.24
C VAL A 138 -2.53 -9.96 -10.04
N VAL A 139 -2.00 -8.88 -9.45
CA VAL A 139 -1.17 -7.91 -10.18
C VAL A 139 0.21 -7.64 -9.56
N GLU A 140 1.20 -7.40 -10.42
CA GLU A 140 2.58 -7.09 -10.02
C GLU A 140 2.85 -5.58 -9.83
N TYR A 141 1.86 -4.74 -10.14
CA TYR A 141 1.91 -3.28 -9.96
C TYR A 141 1.16 -2.83 -8.70
N GLY A 142 1.16 -1.52 -8.44
CA GLY A 142 0.51 -0.94 -7.26
C GLY A 142 1.27 -1.22 -5.97
N THR A 143 0.71 -0.77 -4.86
CA THR A 143 1.31 -0.92 -3.52
C THR A 143 0.32 -1.61 -2.59
N VAL A 144 0.79 -2.60 -1.85
CA VAL A 144 -0.02 -3.29 -0.82
C VAL A 144 0.11 -2.58 0.50
N PHE A 145 -1.02 -2.50 1.22
CA PHE A 145 -1.13 -1.79 2.48
C PHE A 145 -0.75 -0.30 2.31
N SER A 146 -1.49 0.60 2.95
CA SER A 146 -1.25 2.02 2.85
C SER A 146 -1.13 2.64 4.23
N ALA A 147 -0.70 3.89 4.28
CA ALA A 147 -0.75 4.66 5.51
C ALA A 147 -2.18 5.04 5.93
N TRP A 148 -3.21 4.61 5.21
CA TRP A 148 -4.60 4.80 5.63
C TRP A 148 -5.26 3.47 5.99
N GLY A 149 -4.44 2.45 6.28
CA GLY A 149 -4.86 1.11 6.69
C GLY A 149 -4.41 0.06 5.69
N MET A 150 -5.07 -1.10 5.70
CA MET A 150 -4.62 -2.25 4.92
C MET A 150 -5.06 -2.18 3.45
N TRP A 151 -5.05 -0.99 2.83
CA TRP A 151 -5.59 -0.76 1.49
C TRP A 151 -4.60 -1.13 0.38
N PHE A 152 -5.09 -1.70 -0.71
CA PHE A 152 -4.34 -1.76 -1.97
C PHE A 152 -4.51 -0.47 -2.77
N MET A 153 -3.40 0.12 -3.23
CA MET A 153 -3.41 1.31 -4.08
C MET A 153 -2.90 0.95 -5.49
N PRO A 154 -3.69 1.12 -6.56
CA PRO A 154 -3.27 0.77 -7.91
C PRO A 154 -2.18 1.71 -8.45
N TYR A 155 -2.05 2.90 -7.88
CA TYR A 155 -1.08 3.92 -8.28
C TYR A 155 -0.26 4.34 -7.07
N ALA A 156 1.07 4.33 -7.18
CA ALA A 156 1.96 4.77 -6.11
C ALA A 156 1.79 6.25 -5.74
N VAL A 157 1.28 7.07 -6.68
CA VAL A 157 0.92 8.46 -6.47
C VAL A 157 -0.44 8.73 -7.11
N SER A 158 -1.29 9.43 -6.37
CA SER A 158 -2.60 9.94 -6.83
C SER A 158 -2.89 11.28 -6.16
N GLN A 159 -4.06 11.87 -6.45
CA GLN A 159 -4.54 13.06 -5.77
C GLN A 159 -4.89 12.83 -4.29
N LEU A 160 -5.00 11.58 -3.84
CA LEU A 160 -5.35 11.19 -2.47
C LEU A 160 -4.23 10.46 -1.73
N GLY A 161 -3.06 10.26 -2.37
CA GLY A 161 -2.03 9.43 -1.78
C GLY A 161 -0.68 9.49 -2.47
N GLY A 162 0.33 8.98 -1.78
CA GLY A 162 1.74 9.08 -2.12
C GLY A 162 2.52 9.77 -1.01
N PRO A 163 3.87 9.80 -1.10
CA PRO A 163 4.70 10.44 -0.09
C PRO A 163 4.39 11.92 0.10
N GLN A 164 4.01 12.63 -0.98
CA GLN A 164 3.67 14.06 -0.94
C GLN A 164 2.45 14.39 -0.09
N ASP A 165 1.51 13.44 0.03
CA ASP A 165 0.32 13.60 0.86
C ASP A 165 0.60 13.13 2.30
N LEU A 166 1.06 11.88 2.44
CA LEU A 166 1.24 11.25 3.74
C LEU A 166 2.26 12.00 4.61
N VAL A 167 3.47 12.22 4.08
CA VAL A 167 4.56 12.78 4.88
C VAL A 167 4.22 14.20 5.30
N THR A 168 3.59 14.96 4.40
CA THR A 168 3.18 16.34 4.69
C THR A 168 2.16 16.37 5.83
N LYS A 169 1.08 15.60 5.74
CA LYS A 169 0.05 15.51 6.80
C LYS A 169 0.61 15.00 8.12
N LEU A 170 1.46 13.97 8.06
CA LEU A 170 2.09 13.40 9.25
C LEU A 170 2.93 14.44 9.97
N LEU A 171 3.85 15.10 9.27
CA LEU A 171 4.76 16.07 9.88
C LEU A 171 4.02 17.31 10.36
N ASP A 172 3.08 17.83 9.57
CA ASP A 172 2.29 19.00 9.94
C ASP A 172 1.47 18.75 11.21
N SER A 173 0.66 17.69 11.25
CA SER A 173 -0.34 17.50 12.29
C SER A 173 0.07 16.51 13.38
N GLN A 174 0.66 15.36 13.01
CA GLN A 174 0.76 14.19 13.90
C GLN A 174 2.13 13.98 14.54
N GLN A 175 3.22 14.44 13.91
CA GLN A 175 4.56 14.32 14.47
C GLN A 175 4.63 15.13 15.77
N PRO A 176 4.97 14.48 16.91
CA PRO A 176 5.16 15.21 18.15
C PRO A 176 6.44 16.04 18.08
N VAL A 177 6.42 17.19 18.74
CA VAL A 177 7.60 18.02 19.03
C VAL A 177 7.44 18.53 20.46
N ARG A 178 7.79 17.70 21.45
CA ARG A 178 7.64 18.04 22.88
C ARG A 178 8.97 18.42 23.53
N ASN A 179 10.08 18.01 22.90
CA ASN A 179 11.44 18.21 23.38
C ASN A 179 12.40 18.30 22.17
N ALA A 180 13.69 18.57 22.42
CA ALA A 180 14.68 18.72 21.35
C ALA A 180 14.94 17.41 20.56
N ALA A 181 14.74 16.24 21.16
CA ALA A 181 14.87 14.96 20.46
C ALA A 181 13.71 14.76 19.47
N ASP A 182 12.47 15.03 19.88
CA ASP A 182 11.31 14.98 18.99
C ASP A 182 11.46 15.96 17.80
N ALA A 183 12.01 17.15 18.04
CA ALA A 183 12.32 18.12 16.98
C ALA A 183 13.39 17.61 16.01
N ALA A 184 14.39 16.88 16.50
CA ALA A 184 15.39 16.22 15.66
C ALA A 184 14.78 15.05 14.85
N ASP A 185 13.84 14.29 15.44
CA ASP A 185 13.12 13.23 14.74
C ASP A 185 12.29 13.79 13.58
N TYR A 186 11.63 14.93 13.79
CA TYR A 186 10.94 15.68 12.73
C TYR A 186 11.88 15.98 11.56
N LEU A 187 13.03 16.59 11.85
CA LEU A 187 14.01 16.96 10.83
C LEU A 187 14.57 15.73 10.10
N THR A 188 14.73 14.61 10.80
CA THR A 188 15.19 13.34 10.20
C THR A 188 14.23 12.84 9.12
N ARG A 189 12.92 12.89 9.38
CA ARG A 189 11.90 12.55 8.38
C ARG A 189 11.89 13.54 7.22
N LEU A 190 12.02 14.83 7.52
CA LEU A 190 12.07 15.88 6.51
C LEU A 190 13.27 15.70 5.57
N GLU A 191 14.43 15.31 6.10
CA GLU A 191 15.63 14.99 5.33
C GLU A 191 15.45 13.73 4.47
N ALA A 192 14.80 12.69 5.02
CA ALA A 192 14.55 11.44 4.30
C ALA A 192 13.55 11.59 3.13
N TYR A 193 12.74 12.65 3.12
CA TYR A 193 11.66 12.84 2.14
C TYR A 193 12.13 12.79 0.69
N ALA A 194 13.25 13.45 0.36
CA ALA A 194 13.76 13.50 -1.01
C ALA A 194 14.08 12.11 -1.57
N ARG A 195 14.74 11.26 -0.77
CA ARG A 195 15.03 9.86 -1.13
C ARG A 195 13.73 9.08 -1.35
N THR A 196 12.77 9.23 -0.44
CA THR A 196 11.47 8.54 -0.54
C THR A 196 10.69 8.92 -1.81
N VAL A 197 10.78 10.17 -2.25
CA VAL A 197 10.21 10.60 -3.53
C VAL A 197 10.92 9.93 -4.71
N ASP A 198 12.26 9.84 -4.69
CA ASP A 198 13.02 9.21 -5.77
C ASP A 198 12.73 7.69 -5.86
N GLU A 199 12.60 6.99 -4.73
CA GLU A 199 12.13 5.61 -4.66
C GLU A 199 10.73 5.45 -5.28
N THR A 200 9.84 6.39 -4.97
CA THR A 200 8.47 6.43 -5.52
C THR A 200 8.47 6.64 -7.03
N ILE A 201 9.34 7.53 -7.54
CA ILE A 201 9.52 7.74 -9.00
C ILE A 201 9.98 6.44 -9.67
N ALA A 202 10.90 5.70 -9.05
CA ALA A 202 11.34 4.40 -9.56
C ALA A 202 10.21 3.37 -9.59
N LYS A 203 9.34 3.36 -8.57
CA LYS A 203 8.14 2.51 -8.53
C LYS A 203 7.12 2.88 -9.60
N ILE A 204 6.85 4.18 -9.78
CA ILE A 204 6.00 4.68 -10.87
C ILE A 204 6.54 4.22 -12.22
N GLU A 205 7.86 4.31 -12.43
CA GLU A 205 8.48 3.91 -13.68
C GLU A 205 8.45 2.38 -13.89
N HIS A 206 8.54 1.58 -12.82
CA HIS A 206 8.28 0.14 -12.90
C HIS A 206 6.84 -0.14 -13.37
N ASP A 207 5.85 0.42 -12.69
CA ASP A 207 4.44 0.15 -12.97
C ASP A 207 4.04 0.66 -14.37
N ARG A 208 4.59 1.79 -14.79
CA ARG A 208 4.40 2.31 -16.16
C ARG A 208 4.89 1.33 -17.22
N ARG A 209 6.02 0.63 -17.00
CA ARG A 209 6.51 -0.40 -17.94
C ARG A 209 5.58 -1.61 -18.02
N LEU A 210 4.79 -1.86 -16.99
CA LEU A 210 3.74 -2.88 -17.00
C LEU A 210 2.45 -2.41 -17.68
N GLY A 211 2.37 -1.16 -18.16
CA GLY A 211 1.17 -0.59 -18.79
C GLY A 211 0.25 0.16 -17.82
N VAL A 212 0.73 0.49 -16.62
CA VAL A 212 -0.07 1.16 -15.59
C VAL A 212 0.19 2.65 -15.62
N VAL A 213 -0.81 3.38 -16.11
CA VAL A 213 -0.81 4.85 -16.15
C VAL A 213 -2.10 5.33 -15.50
N PRO A 214 -2.06 6.21 -14.47
CA PRO A 214 -3.27 6.78 -13.89
C PRO A 214 -4.04 7.62 -14.93
N PRO A 215 -5.36 7.83 -14.75
CA PRO A 215 -6.12 8.71 -15.63
C PRO A 215 -5.53 10.12 -15.65
N GLY A 216 -5.67 10.85 -16.76
CA GLY A 216 -5.14 12.20 -16.91
C GLY A 216 -5.59 13.14 -15.79
N PHE A 217 -6.88 13.12 -15.44
CA PHE A 217 -7.42 13.92 -14.33
C PHE A 217 -6.85 13.56 -12.94
N ILE A 218 -6.41 12.31 -12.71
CA ILE A 218 -5.72 11.93 -11.47
C ILE A 218 -4.31 12.53 -11.46
N ILE A 219 -3.61 12.43 -12.60
CA ILE A 219 -2.27 12.99 -12.77
C ILE A 219 -2.29 14.51 -12.57
N ASP A 220 -3.24 15.21 -13.19
CA ASP A 220 -3.35 16.68 -13.11
C ASP A 220 -3.56 17.13 -11.65
N LYS A 221 -4.47 16.46 -10.92
CA LYS A 221 -4.71 16.75 -9.50
C LYS A 221 -3.52 16.40 -8.62
N ALA A 222 -2.81 15.30 -8.89
CA ALA A 222 -1.60 14.95 -8.15
C ALA A 222 -0.44 15.94 -8.39
N ILE A 223 -0.31 16.49 -9.60
CA ILE A 223 0.66 17.56 -9.88
C ILE A 223 0.31 18.83 -9.09
N ALA A 224 -0.98 19.15 -8.97
CA ALA A 224 -1.41 20.34 -8.23
C ALA A 224 -1.01 20.30 -6.74
N THR A 225 -0.99 19.12 -6.11
CA THR A 225 -0.57 18.99 -4.70
C THR A 225 0.95 19.12 -4.49
N LEU A 226 1.75 19.10 -5.56
CA LEU A 226 3.22 19.23 -5.52
C LEU A 226 3.70 20.66 -5.70
N ALA A 227 2.82 21.60 -6.03
CA ALA A 227 3.17 23.00 -6.19
C ALA A 227 3.67 23.57 -4.86
N PRO A 228 4.72 24.42 -4.86
CA PRO A 228 5.11 25.13 -3.68
C PRO A 228 3.95 26.05 -3.22
N PRO A 229 3.69 26.15 -1.92
CA PRO A 229 2.70 27.09 -1.41
C PRO A 229 3.22 28.53 -1.50
N GLY A 230 2.30 29.46 -1.73
CA GLY A 230 2.60 30.90 -1.79
C GLY A 230 3.55 31.27 -2.93
N ASP A 231 4.56 32.07 -2.63
CA ASP A 231 5.62 32.52 -3.55
C ASP A 231 6.79 31.53 -3.67
N GLY A 232 6.74 30.41 -2.93
CA GLY A 232 7.79 29.42 -2.89
C GLY A 232 8.93 29.71 -1.92
N ASP A 233 8.79 30.67 -1.00
CA ASP A 233 9.73 30.86 0.11
C ASP A 233 9.80 29.60 0.99
N PRO A 234 10.96 28.90 1.07
CA PRO A 234 11.12 27.74 1.93
C PRO A 234 10.82 28.03 3.41
N ALA A 235 11.01 29.25 3.89
CA ALA A 235 10.71 29.62 5.28
C ALA A 235 9.21 29.69 5.58
N GLN A 236 8.37 29.95 4.57
CA GLN A 236 6.91 29.97 4.70
C GLN A 236 6.26 28.61 4.37
N HIS A 237 7.06 27.60 4.01
CA HIS A 237 6.54 26.28 3.72
C HIS A 237 5.84 25.69 4.96
N PRO A 238 4.64 25.07 4.83
CA PRO A 238 3.86 24.53 5.95
C PRO A 238 4.66 23.63 6.89
N LEU A 239 5.55 22.79 6.35
CA LEU A 239 6.46 21.95 7.16
C LEU A 239 7.43 22.75 8.05
N VAL A 240 7.91 23.90 7.58
CA VAL A 240 8.77 24.77 8.41
C VAL A 240 7.92 25.47 9.47
N VAL A 241 6.79 26.01 9.07
CA VAL A 241 5.85 26.72 9.96
C VAL A 241 5.34 25.79 11.07
N ALA A 242 5.01 24.55 10.73
CA ALA A 242 4.57 23.53 11.68
C ALA A 242 5.65 23.22 12.72
N LEU A 243 6.89 22.96 12.31
CA LEU A 243 7.98 22.71 13.25
C LEU A 243 8.24 23.93 14.14
N ALA A 244 8.29 25.12 13.56
CA ALA A 244 8.55 26.35 14.30
C ALA A 244 7.47 26.62 15.36
N THR A 245 6.20 26.41 14.99
CA THR A 245 5.05 26.56 15.91
C THR A 245 5.13 25.54 17.03
N LYS A 246 5.26 24.24 16.72
CA LYS A 246 5.32 23.20 17.75
C LYS A 246 6.54 23.37 18.67
N ALA A 247 7.71 23.75 18.14
CA ALA A 247 8.91 24.00 18.93
C ALA A 247 8.72 25.17 19.92
N ARG A 248 8.04 26.24 19.50
CA ARG A 248 7.70 27.37 20.36
C ARG A 248 6.69 26.99 21.44
N GLU A 249 5.64 26.23 21.09
CA GLU A 249 4.64 25.73 22.04
C GLU A 249 5.27 24.82 23.10
N ALA A 250 6.27 24.01 22.72
CA ALA A 250 7.04 23.18 23.64
C ALA A 250 8.12 23.94 24.43
N GLY A 251 8.27 25.25 24.23
CA GLY A 251 9.27 26.06 24.93
C GLY A 251 10.72 25.68 24.61
N LEU A 252 10.98 25.17 23.39
CA LEU A 252 12.33 24.75 23.02
C LEU A 252 13.29 25.95 22.90
N PRO A 253 14.55 25.80 23.33
CA PRO A 253 15.56 26.83 23.15
C PRO A 253 15.90 26.99 21.66
N GLN A 254 16.27 28.23 21.28
CA GLN A 254 16.68 28.58 19.92
C GLN A 254 15.64 28.20 18.84
N PRO A 255 14.39 28.66 18.95
CA PRO A 255 13.33 28.35 17.96
C PRO A 255 13.77 28.66 16.52
N ASP A 256 14.51 29.74 16.32
CA ASP A 256 15.02 30.16 15.00
C ASP A 256 16.01 29.16 14.39
N ALA A 257 16.76 28.40 15.23
CA ALA A 257 17.68 27.38 14.74
C ALA A 257 16.93 26.19 14.14
N TRP A 258 15.78 25.80 14.72
CA TRP A 258 14.92 24.74 14.19
C TRP A 258 14.29 25.17 12.86
N THR A 259 13.75 26.40 12.81
CA THR A 259 13.22 27.01 11.59
C THR A 259 14.27 27.02 10.48
N LYS A 260 15.48 27.53 10.75
CA LYS A 260 16.56 27.61 9.76
C LYS A 260 16.97 26.24 9.21
N ARG A 261 17.06 25.23 10.07
CA ARG A 261 17.37 23.85 9.64
C ARG A 261 16.27 23.27 8.75
N ALA A 262 15.01 23.43 9.15
CA ALA A 262 13.87 22.96 8.35
C ALA A 262 13.79 23.70 7.01
N SER A 263 13.96 25.02 6.98
CA SER A 263 14.02 25.81 5.74
C SER A 263 15.09 25.30 4.78
N ALA A 264 16.28 24.97 5.30
CA ALA A 264 17.35 24.42 4.47
C ALA A 264 16.99 23.04 3.89
N LEU A 265 16.36 22.16 4.67
CA LEU A 265 15.91 20.85 4.19
C LEU A 265 14.77 20.98 3.17
N VAL A 266 13.86 21.94 3.35
CA VAL A 266 12.80 22.22 2.38
C VAL A 266 13.38 22.76 1.07
N ALA A 267 14.26 23.75 1.15
CA ALA A 267 14.88 24.38 -0.01
C ALA A 267 15.71 23.40 -0.84
N ASN A 268 16.54 22.59 -0.17
CA ASN A 268 17.52 21.72 -0.84
C ASN A 268 17.00 20.31 -1.10
N GLY A 269 15.93 19.88 -0.41
CA GLY A 269 15.40 18.52 -0.46
C GLY A 269 13.96 18.47 -0.97
N VAL A 270 13.02 19.00 -0.18
CA VAL A 270 11.57 18.85 -0.43
C VAL A 270 11.13 19.48 -1.75
N LEU A 271 11.46 20.76 -1.99
CA LEU A 271 11.03 21.46 -3.20
C LEU A 271 11.63 20.84 -4.47
N PRO A 272 12.94 20.54 -4.55
CA PRO A 272 13.51 19.83 -5.69
C PRO A 272 12.91 18.44 -5.90
N ALA A 273 12.63 17.68 -4.83
CA ALA A 273 12.01 16.36 -4.93
C ALA A 273 10.59 16.44 -5.49
N ASN A 274 9.76 17.37 -5.00
CA ASN A 274 8.42 17.63 -5.52
C ASN A 274 8.46 18.02 -7.01
N ALA A 275 9.43 18.86 -7.40
CA ALA A 275 9.62 19.23 -8.80
C ALA A 275 9.96 18.02 -9.69
N ARG A 276 10.83 17.11 -9.23
CA ARG A 276 11.15 15.85 -9.95
C ARG A 276 9.92 14.95 -10.09
N LEU A 277 9.13 14.78 -9.03
CA LEU A 277 7.91 13.98 -9.07
C LEU A 277 6.87 14.60 -10.01
N ALA A 278 6.68 15.92 -9.96
CA ALA A 278 5.78 16.63 -10.86
C ALA A 278 6.23 16.48 -12.32
N ALA A 279 7.54 16.58 -12.60
CA ALA A 279 8.08 16.33 -13.93
C ALA A 279 7.82 14.90 -14.41
N LYS A 280 7.99 13.91 -13.52
CA LYS A 280 7.67 12.51 -13.83
C LYS A 280 6.19 12.33 -14.19
N LEU A 281 5.29 12.88 -13.38
CA LEU A 281 3.85 12.83 -13.63
C LEU A 281 3.46 13.53 -14.93
N ARG A 282 4.00 14.72 -15.21
CA ARG A 282 3.79 15.43 -16.49
C ARG A 282 4.24 14.61 -17.70
N SER A 283 5.36 13.89 -17.59
CA SER A 283 5.83 13.02 -18.68
C SER A 283 4.85 11.88 -19.01
N MET A 284 4.09 11.42 -18.01
CA MET A 284 3.07 10.38 -18.19
C MET A 284 1.76 10.95 -18.71
N ARG A 285 1.43 12.20 -18.33
CA ARG A 285 0.18 12.87 -18.70
C ARG A 285 -0.07 12.89 -20.21
N ALA A 286 0.98 13.03 -21.01
CA ALA A 286 0.89 13.10 -22.47
C ALA A 286 0.35 11.81 -23.13
N GLY A 287 0.50 10.65 -22.47
CA GLY A 287 0.01 9.36 -22.96
C GLY A 287 -1.10 8.76 -22.09
N ALA A 288 -1.64 9.53 -21.13
CA ALA A 288 -2.66 9.05 -20.21
C ALA A 288 -4.06 9.16 -20.83
N SER A 289 -4.85 8.08 -20.70
CA SER A 289 -6.29 8.10 -20.98
C SER A 289 -7.04 8.87 -19.88
N ASP A 290 -8.19 9.45 -20.20
CA ASP A 290 -9.12 10.01 -19.21
C ASP A 290 -10.23 9.02 -18.80
N GLU A 291 -10.18 7.77 -19.28
CA GLU A 291 -11.11 6.73 -18.84
C GLU A 291 -10.93 6.41 -17.34
N PRO A 292 -12.01 6.47 -16.53
CA PRO A 292 -11.92 6.43 -15.08
C PRO A 292 -11.80 5.00 -14.50
N GLY A 293 -12.12 3.98 -15.29
CA GLY A 293 -12.27 2.60 -14.80
C GLY A 293 -10.94 1.87 -14.63
N ILE A 294 -10.82 1.05 -13.58
CA ILE A 294 -9.65 0.20 -13.35
C ILE A 294 -9.54 -0.98 -14.33
N TRP A 295 -10.67 -1.37 -14.96
CA TRP A 295 -10.77 -2.44 -15.96
C TRP A 295 -9.79 -2.26 -17.13
N ARG A 296 -9.41 -1.01 -17.45
CA ARG A 296 -8.48 -0.69 -18.53
C ARG A 296 -7.02 -1.06 -18.22
N LEU A 297 -6.68 -1.27 -16.95
CA LEU A 297 -5.34 -1.68 -16.57
C LEU A 297 -5.12 -3.17 -16.91
N PRO A 298 -3.86 -3.62 -17.03
CA PRO A 298 -3.58 -5.05 -17.14
C PRO A 298 -4.24 -5.83 -16.00
N GLN A 299 -5.00 -6.87 -16.35
CA GLN A 299 -5.81 -7.67 -15.42
C GLN A 299 -6.85 -6.86 -14.62
N GLY A 300 -7.34 -5.74 -15.17
CA GLY A 300 -8.23 -4.80 -14.47
C GLY A 300 -9.53 -5.41 -13.95
N ASP A 301 -10.15 -6.33 -14.68
CA ASP A 301 -11.39 -7.01 -14.22
C ASP A 301 -11.13 -7.90 -13.00
N ALA A 302 -10.06 -8.70 -13.06
CA ALA A 302 -9.66 -9.56 -11.94
C ALA A 302 -9.21 -8.72 -10.74
N LEU A 303 -8.52 -7.60 -10.97
CA LEU A 303 -8.16 -6.64 -9.94
C LEU A 303 -9.41 -6.03 -9.30
N TYR A 304 -10.41 -5.63 -10.10
CA TYR A 304 -11.65 -5.06 -9.57
C TYR A 304 -12.42 -6.06 -8.70
N GLN A 305 -12.49 -7.32 -9.11
CA GLN A 305 -13.09 -8.38 -8.30
C GLN A 305 -12.32 -8.61 -6.99
N ALA A 306 -10.98 -8.61 -7.02
CA ALA A 306 -10.16 -8.73 -5.82
C ALA A 306 -10.35 -7.53 -4.88
N MET A 307 -10.51 -6.32 -5.44
CA MET A 307 -10.80 -5.10 -4.69
C MET A 307 -12.18 -5.12 -4.04
N ILE A 308 -13.20 -5.71 -4.68
CA ILE A 308 -14.52 -5.91 -4.06
C ILE A 308 -14.40 -6.76 -2.80
N LEU A 309 -13.73 -7.91 -2.89
CA LEU A 309 -13.48 -8.78 -1.73
C LEU A 309 -12.72 -8.02 -0.63
N HIS A 310 -11.67 -7.29 -1.01
CA HIS A 310 -10.87 -6.52 -0.07
C HIS A 310 -11.69 -5.46 0.69
N MET A 311 -12.55 -4.71 -0.01
CA MET A 311 -13.25 -3.55 0.58
C MET A 311 -14.54 -3.92 1.30
N THR A 312 -15.15 -5.04 0.96
CA THR A 312 -16.52 -5.37 1.41
C THR A 312 -16.67 -6.77 1.98
N ASP A 313 -15.62 -7.60 1.91
CA ASP A 313 -15.62 -9.03 2.25
C ASP A 313 -16.70 -9.86 1.49
N THR A 314 -17.36 -9.28 0.49
CA THR A 314 -18.33 -9.98 -0.33
C THR A 314 -17.66 -10.75 -1.48
N ARG A 315 -18.32 -11.80 -1.92
CA ARG A 315 -17.98 -12.56 -3.14
C ARG A 315 -18.93 -12.30 -4.30
N MET A 316 -19.85 -11.35 -4.14
CA MET A 316 -20.71 -10.90 -5.24
C MET A 316 -19.85 -10.38 -6.40
N SER A 317 -20.33 -10.62 -7.61
CA SER A 317 -19.77 -10.06 -8.82
C SER A 317 -20.09 -8.56 -8.93
N PRO A 318 -19.30 -7.79 -9.72
CA PRO A 318 -19.61 -6.40 -10.06
C PRO A 318 -21.04 -6.19 -10.56
N ARG A 319 -21.55 -7.13 -11.34
CA ARG A 319 -22.91 -7.05 -11.91
C ARG A 319 -23.97 -7.20 -10.83
N GLU A 320 -23.84 -8.20 -9.95
CA GLU A 320 -24.78 -8.39 -8.85
C GLU A 320 -24.81 -7.18 -7.91
N ILE A 321 -23.64 -6.57 -7.63
CA ILE A 321 -23.55 -5.35 -6.83
C ILE A 321 -24.22 -4.17 -7.54
N HIS A 322 -24.02 -4.02 -8.85
CA HIS A 322 -24.65 -2.97 -9.63
C HIS A 322 -26.18 -3.09 -9.64
N ASP A 323 -26.68 -4.30 -9.91
CA ASP A 323 -28.11 -4.59 -9.96
C ASP A 323 -28.76 -4.37 -8.58
N LEU A 324 -28.09 -4.79 -7.50
CA LEU A 324 -28.52 -4.49 -6.13
C LEU A 324 -28.56 -2.97 -5.87
N GLY A 325 -27.54 -2.24 -6.29
CA GLY A 325 -27.49 -0.78 -6.13
C GLY A 325 -28.65 -0.07 -6.85
N LEU A 326 -28.98 -0.48 -8.07
CA LEU A 326 -30.13 0.06 -8.81
C LEU A 326 -31.45 -0.20 -8.08
N ALA A 327 -31.62 -1.40 -7.52
CA ALA A 327 -32.81 -1.75 -6.74
C ALA A 327 -32.92 -0.90 -5.46
N GLU A 328 -31.82 -0.72 -4.72
CA GLU A 328 -31.82 0.09 -3.49
C GLU A 328 -32.04 1.58 -3.78
N VAL A 329 -31.48 2.14 -4.85
CA VAL A 329 -31.76 3.52 -5.28
C VAL A 329 -33.25 3.70 -5.56
N ALA A 330 -33.87 2.78 -6.30
CA ALA A 330 -35.30 2.87 -6.59
C ALA A 330 -36.16 2.79 -5.31
N ARG A 331 -35.82 1.88 -4.38
CA ARG A 331 -36.51 1.73 -3.10
C ARG A 331 -36.42 3.02 -2.26
N ILE A 332 -35.20 3.53 -2.05
CA ILE A 332 -34.96 4.72 -1.23
C ILE A 332 -35.63 5.95 -1.84
N LEU A 333 -35.55 6.15 -3.16
CA LEU A 333 -36.21 7.27 -3.82
C LEU A 333 -37.75 7.19 -3.70
N GLY A 334 -38.33 5.98 -3.71
CA GLY A 334 -39.77 5.79 -3.48
C GLY A 334 -40.20 6.16 -2.05
N GLU A 335 -39.40 5.77 -1.05
CA GLU A 335 -39.64 6.15 0.35
C GLU A 335 -39.51 7.67 0.54
N MET A 336 -38.46 8.28 -0.02
CA MET A 336 -38.26 9.72 0.02
C MET A 336 -39.40 10.48 -0.68
N ASP A 337 -39.87 10.03 -1.85
CA ASP A 337 -41.01 10.64 -2.54
C ASP A 337 -42.26 10.67 -1.66
N THR A 338 -42.55 9.55 -0.99
CA THR A 338 -43.72 9.42 -0.11
C THR A 338 -43.65 10.44 1.03
N ILE A 339 -42.50 10.55 1.69
CA ILE A 339 -42.29 11.47 2.82
C ILE A 339 -42.36 12.93 2.34
N LEU A 340 -41.63 13.28 1.27
CA LEU A 340 -41.59 14.64 0.73
C LEU A 340 -42.99 15.13 0.33
N ARG A 341 -43.81 14.27 -0.28
CA ARG A 341 -45.20 14.60 -0.62
C ARG A 341 -46.05 14.87 0.61
N ALA A 342 -45.88 14.08 1.68
CA ALA A 342 -46.60 14.29 2.93
C ALA A 342 -46.23 15.64 3.58
N GLU A 343 -44.98 16.10 3.40
CA GLU A 343 -44.48 17.40 3.85
C GLU A 343 -44.79 18.56 2.88
N GLY A 344 -45.56 18.31 1.82
CA GLY A 344 -45.99 19.34 0.85
C GLY A 344 -45.04 19.59 -0.32
N TYR A 345 -43.96 18.83 -0.45
CA TYR A 345 -43.02 18.90 -1.57
C TYR A 345 -43.42 17.90 -2.67
N THR A 346 -44.24 18.34 -3.63
CA THR A 346 -44.86 17.46 -4.65
C THR A 346 -44.32 17.59 -6.06
N GLU A 347 -43.55 18.64 -6.34
CA GLU A 347 -43.08 18.99 -7.69
C GLU A 347 -41.59 18.64 -7.90
N GLY A 348 -41.26 18.08 -9.07
CA GLY A 348 -39.88 17.72 -9.43
C GLY A 348 -39.41 16.36 -8.91
N SER A 349 -38.15 16.01 -9.21
CA SER A 349 -37.52 14.80 -8.72
C SER A 349 -37.31 14.86 -7.19
N VAL A 350 -37.02 13.72 -6.57
CA VAL A 350 -36.61 13.70 -5.15
C VAL A 350 -35.41 14.61 -4.92
N GLY A 351 -34.38 14.55 -5.78
CA GLY A 351 -33.19 15.39 -5.65
C GLY A 351 -33.51 16.89 -5.71
N GLN A 352 -34.34 17.30 -6.66
CA GLN A 352 -34.76 18.70 -6.78
C GLN A 352 -35.54 19.19 -5.56
N ARG A 353 -36.40 18.35 -4.97
CA ARG A 353 -37.14 18.69 -3.75
C ARG A 353 -36.23 18.79 -2.53
N MET A 354 -35.24 17.90 -2.43
CA MET A 354 -34.25 17.96 -1.34
C MET A 354 -33.40 19.23 -1.39
N GLU A 355 -33.14 19.80 -2.57
CA GLU A 355 -32.43 21.08 -2.72
C GLU A 355 -33.26 22.30 -2.25
N THR A 356 -34.58 22.14 -2.13
CA THR A 356 -35.48 23.22 -1.67
C THR A 356 -35.74 23.22 -0.16
N LEU A 357 -35.37 22.15 0.54
CA LEU A 357 -35.37 22.05 2.00
C LEU A 357 -34.21 22.86 2.59
#